data_AF-A0A7K1J0U0-F1
#
_entry.id   AF-A0A7K1J0U0-F1
#
_cell.length_a   1.000
_cell.length_b   1.000
_cell.length_c   1.000
_cell.angle_alpha   90.00
_cell.angle_beta   90.00
_cell.angle_gamma   90.00
#
_symmetry.space_group_name_H-M   'P 1'
#
loop_
_entity.id
_entity.type
_entity.pdbx_description
1 polymer ?
#
loop_
_entity_poly.entity_id
_entity_poly.type
_entity_poly.pdbx_seq_one_letter_code
_entity_poly.pdbx_strand_id
1 'polypeptide(L)'
;MHFFKTFPQLEDVKFSHMWGGAIDTCSRYCVFWGQAMNGRVAYAVGYTGLGVASSRFGAEVMLDLIDGRRSKATETNFVRSKPLPFPPEPFKFAGIQATRWSLNREDKTGKRNLWLRSLDRLGLGFDS
;
A
#
# COMPACT_ATOMS: atom_id res chain seq x y z
N MET A 1 0.28 -23.45 10.33
CA MET A 1 0.99 -22.18 10.08
C MET A 1 1.87 -22.37 8.86
N HIS A 2 1.80 -21.50 7.84
CA HIS A 2 2.57 -21.69 6.59
C HIS A 2 4.08 -21.77 6.82
N PHE A 3 4.61 -21.03 7.81
CA PHE A 3 6.04 -21.03 8.15
C PHE A 3 6.67 -22.42 8.31
N PHE A 4 6.13 -23.29 9.16
CA PHE A 4 6.71 -24.64 9.38
C PHE A 4 6.51 -25.58 8.19
N LYS A 5 5.49 -25.35 7.36
CA LYS A 5 5.34 -26.08 6.09
C LYS A 5 6.43 -25.70 5.09
N THR A 6 6.84 -24.42 5.09
CA THR A 6 7.91 -23.91 4.22
C THR A 6 9.30 -24.22 4.77
N PHE A 7 9.46 -24.22 6.10
CA PHE A 7 10.73 -24.42 6.80
C PHE A 7 10.61 -25.55 7.85
N PRO A 8 10.48 -26.82 7.42
CA PRO A 8 10.28 -27.96 8.32
C PRO A 8 11.46 -28.17 9.29
N GLN A 9 12.68 -27.78 8.90
CA GLN A 9 13.86 -27.84 9.77
C GLN A 9 13.77 -26.91 11.01
N LEU A 10 12.77 -26.03 11.08
CA LEU A 10 12.55 -25.11 12.19
C LEU A 10 11.31 -25.48 13.02
N GLU A 11 10.79 -26.71 12.92
CA GLU A 11 9.56 -27.14 13.61
C GLU A 11 9.58 -26.95 15.14
N ASP A 12 10.76 -27.02 15.78
CA ASP A 12 10.90 -26.83 17.23
C ASP A 12 11.00 -25.35 17.67
N VAL A 13 11.02 -24.41 16.72
CA VAL A 13 11.15 -22.97 17.02
C VAL A 13 9.84 -22.40 17.54
N LYS A 14 9.89 -21.70 18.68
CA LYS A 14 8.75 -20.97 19.26
C LYS A 14 8.82 -19.48 18.93
N PHE A 15 7.73 -18.94 18.39
CA PHE A 15 7.58 -17.48 18.25
C PHE A 15 7.33 -16.86 19.63
N SER A 16 8.27 -16.04 20.10
CA SER A 16 8.18 -15.37 21.41
C SER A 16 7.39 -14.06 21.37
N HIS A 17 7.35 -13.39 20.22
CA HIS A 17 6.72 -12.09 20.04
C HIS A 17 5.99 -12.00 18.71
N MET A 18 4.90 -11.24 18.70
CA MET A 18 4.16 -10.87 17.51
C MET A 18 3.75 -9.41 17.63
N TRP A 19 3.76 -8.69 16.51
CA TRP A 19 3.27 -7.31 16.44
C TRP A 19 2.51 -7.10 15.13
N GLY A 20 1.71 -6.04 15.11
CA GLY A 20 1.03 -5.57 13.93
C GLY A 20 0.83 -4.06 14.02
N GLY A 21 0.50 -3.45 12.88
CA GLY A 21 0.27 -2.02 12.79
C GLY A 21 -0.65 -1.69 11.63
N ALA A 22 -1.19 -0.47 11.66
CA ALA A 22 -1.96 0.05 10.54
C ALA A 22 -1.03 0.33 9.35
N ILE A 23 -1.50 0.03 8.14
CA ILE A 23 -0.84 0.39 6.89
C ILE A 23 -1.65 1.50 6.24
N ASP A 24 -0.98 2.60 5.90
CA ASP A 24 -1.55 3.68 5.12
C ASP A 24 -1.60 3.27 3.63
N THR A 25 -2.73 2.68 3.25
CA THR A 25 -2.98 2.15 1.91
C THR A 25 -3.65 3.17 1.01
N CYS A 26 -3.12 3.36 -0.19
CA CYS A 26 -3.78 4.10 -1.26
C CYS A 26 -4.01 3.22 -2.49
N SER A 27 -4.88 3.66 -3.42
CA SER A 27 -5.22 2.88 -4.62
C SER A 27 -4.04 2.67 -5.59
N ARG A 28 -2.91 3.34 -5.37
CA ARG A 28 -1.69 3.22 -6.19
C ARG A 28 -0.65 2.28 -5.57
N TYR A 29 -0.85 1.84 -4.32
CA TYR A 29 0.09 0.97 -3.61
C TYR A 29 1.52 1.53 -3.48
N CYS A 30 1.68 2.86 -3.57
CA CYS A 30 2.96 3.53 -3.38
C CYS A 30 2.75 5.00 -2.99
N VAL A 31 3.84 5.64 -2.54
CA VAL A 31 3.83 7.02 -2.06
C VAL A 31 3.26 8.01 -3.08
N PHE A 32 2.53 9.00 -2.59
CA PHE A 32 2.12 10.18 -3.34
C PHE A 32 2.29 11.44 -2.51
N TRP A 33 2.33 12.59 -3.19
CA TRP A 33 2.58 13.88 -2.58
C TRP A 33 1.42 14.85 -2.75
N GLY A 34 1.43 15.88 -1.94
CA GLY A 34 0.62 17.06 -2.15
C GLY A 34 0.98 18.18 -1.20
N GLN A 35 0.31 19.31 -1.40
CA GLN A 35 0.37 20.45 -0.51
C GLN A 35 -1.02 20.78 0.05
N ALA A 36 -1.04 21.32 1.25
CA ALA A 36 -2.23 21.78 1.96
C ALA A 36 -2.00 23.17 2.54
N MET A 37 -3.05 23.78 3.09
CA MET A 37 -2.99 25.09 3.78
C MET A 37 -2.39 26.21 2.91
N ASN A 38 -2.81 26.29 1.64
CA ASN A 38 -2.28 27.21 0.63
C ASN A 38 -0.76 27.08 0.43
N GLY A 39 -0.25 25.86 0.33
CA GLY A 39 1.17 25.58 0.06
C GLY A 39 2.06 25.55 1.30
N ARG A 40 1.54 25.89 2.48
CA ARG A 40 2.32 25.95 3.73
C ARG A 40 2.66 24.60 4.33
N VAL A 41 1.98 23.53 3.89
CA VAL A 41 2.23 22.16 4.34
C VAL A 41 2.43 21.30 3.12
N ALA A 42 3.56 20.59 3.06
CA ALA A 42 3.77 19.50 2.11
C ALA A 42 3.69 18.15 2.83
N TYR A 43 3.20 17.12 2.14
CA TYR A 43 3.08 15.78 2.69
C TYR A 43 3.50 14.72 1.67
N ALA A 44 3.96 13.58 2.19
CA ALA A 44 4.18 12.33 1.46
C ALA A 44 3.47 11.21 2.23
N VAL A 45 2.48 10.58 1.62
CA VAL A 45 1.61 9.57 2.26
C VAL A 45 1.28 8.42 1.30
N GLY A 46 0.55 7.40 1.75
CA GLY A 46 0.10 6.29 0.92
C GLY A 46 1.18 5.24 0.64
N TYR A 47 2.22 5.16 1.47
CA TYR A 47 3.37 4.28 1.26
C TYR A 47 3.02 2.79 1.12
N THR A 48 1.86 2.35 1.59
CA THR A 48 1.31 1.00 1.37
C THR A 48 2.34 -0.13 1.57
N GLY A 49 3.05 -0.11 2.71
CA GLY A 49 4.06 -1.14 3.05
C GLY A 49 5.47 -0.89 2.51
N LEU A 50 5.68 0.09 1.64
CA LEU A 50 6.98 0.44 1.05
C LEU A 50 7.72 1.56 1.80
N GLY A 51 7.19 1.98 2.96
CA GLY A 51 7.63 3.18 3.67
C GLY A 51 9.10 3.18 4.08
N VAL A 52 9.63 2.04 4.55
CA VAL A 52 11.03 1.96 4.98
C VAL A 52 11.98 2.26 3.82
N ALA A 53 11.80 1.56 2.68
CA ALA A 53 12.69 1.68 1.54
C ALA A 53 12.54 3.02 0.79
N SER A 54 11.34 3.59 0.74
CA SER A 54 11.04 4.76 -0.09
C SER A 54 10.93 6.09 0.67
N SER A 55 10.96 6.07 2.01
CA SER A 55 10.82 7.28 2.86
C SER A 55 11.79 8.39 2.50
N ARG A 56 13.06 8.06 2.21
CA ARG A 56 14.07 9.04 1.82
C ARG A 56 13.66 9.79 0.55
N PHE A 57 13.29 9.06 -0.50
CA PHE A 57 12.83 9.65 -1.75
C PHE A 57 11.54 10.46 -1.54
N GLY A 58 10.60 9.91 -0.76
CA GLY A 58 9.40 10.60 -0.31
C GLY A 58 9.68 11.97 0.32
N ALA A 59 10.64 12.02 1.24
CA ALA A 59 11.03 13.24 1.93
C ALA A 59 11.74 14.24 1.00
N GLU A 60 12.69 13.79 0.17
CA GLU A 60 13.42 14.66 -0.76
C GLU A 60 12.44 15.37 -1.72
N VAL A 61 11.49 14.63 -2.31
CA VAL A 61 10.46 15.22 -3.19
C VAL A 61 9.54 16.17 -2.43
N MET A 62 9.13 15.82 -1.21
CA MET A 62 8.28 16.67 -0.38
C MET A 62 8.96 18.01 -0.06
N LEU A 63 10.28 18.00 0.20
CA LEU A 63 11.07 19.21 0.44
C LEU A 63 11.21 20.06 -0.82
N ASP A 64 11.47 19.44 -1.99
CA ASP A 64 11.49 20.18 -3.24
C ASP A 64 10.14 20.87 -3.53
N LEU A 65 9.02 20.21 -3.24
CA LEU A 65 7.69 20.78 -3.42
C LEU A 65 7.41 21.96 -2.50
N ILE A 66 7.80 21.90 -1.22
CA ILE A 66 7.56 23.00 -0.28
C ILE A 66 8.48 24.20 -0.55
N ASP A 67 9.70 23.96 -1.03
CA ASP A 67 10.65 25.00 -1.42
C ASP A 67 10.39 25.58 -2.82
N GLY A 68 9.42 25.03 -3.57
CA GLY A 68 9.12 25.44 -4.93
C GLY A 68 10.23 25.10 -5.94
N ARG A 69 11.07 24.12 -5.64
CA ARG A 69 12.18 23.68 -6.50
C ARG A 69 11.69 22.83 -7.66
N ARG A 70 12.18 23.13 -8.86
CA ARG A 70 11.99 22.29 -10.05
C ARG A 70 13.11 21.26 -10.13
N SER A 71 12.85 20.07 -9.61
CA SER A 71 13.76 18.92 -9.69
C SER A 71 13.24 17.90 -10.70
N LYS A 72 14.11 16.99 -11.15
CA LYS A 72 13.70 15.93 -12.10
C LYS A 72 12.50 15.14 -11.58
N ALA A 73 12.43 14.90 -10.27
CA ALA A 73 11.34 14.16 -9.65
C ALA A 73 10.02 14.96 -9.67
N THR A 74 10.05 16.26 -9.30
CA THR A 74 8.83 17.10 -9.26
C THR A 74 8.22 17.37 -10.64
N GLU A 75 8.95 17.08 -11.70
CA GLU A 75 8.47 17.16 -13.08
C GLU A 75 7.78 15.89 -13.59
N THR A 76 7.92 14.77 -12.88
CA THR A 76 7.31 13.50 -13.30
C THR A 76 5.80 13.47 -13.08
N ASN A 77 5.09 12.75 -13.95
CA ASN A 77 3.67 12.43 -13.73
C ASN A 77 3.43 11.64 -12.44
N PHE A 78 4.42 10.87 -12.00
CA PHE A 78 4.35 10.12 -10.76
C PHE A 78 4.16 11.02 -9.54
N VAL A 79 4.98 12.08 -9.43
CA VAL A 79 4.91 13.04 -8.33
C VAL A 79 3.70 13.97 -8.44
N ARG A 80 3.33 14.35 -9.67
CA ARG A 80 2.25 15.34 -9.91
C ARG A 80 0.83 14.78 -9.81
N SER A 81 0.65 13.47 -9.93
CA SER A 81 -0.67 12.82 -9.92
C SER A 81 -1.00 12.21 -8.56
N LYS A 82 -2.29 12.15 -8.23
CA LYS A 82 -2.80 11.53 -7.00
C LYS A 82 -3.39 10.14 -7.27
N PRO A 83 -3.42 9.24 -6.26
CA PRO A 83 -4.18 8.01 -6.35
C PRO A 83 -5.67 8.30 -6.57
N LEU A 84 -6.37 7.36 -7.20
CA LEU A 84 -7.82 7.45 -7.35
C LEU A 84 -8.45 7.35 -5.96
N PRO A 85 -9.44 8.21 -5.65
CA PRO A 85 -10.16 8.07 -4.40
C PRO A 85 -10.90 6.74 -4.38
N PHE A 86 -10.86 6.06 -3.24
CA PHE A 86 -11.73 4.91 -3.03
C PHE A 86 -13.19 5.32 -3.21
N PRO A 87 -14.07 4.42 -3.71
CA PRO A 87 -15.49 4.72 -3.87
C PRO A 87 -16.12 5.17 -2.54
N PRO A 88 -17.23 5.92 -2.57
CA PRO A 88 -17.93 6.31 -1.35
C PRO A 88 -18.53 5.10 -0.62
N GLU A 89 -18.89 5.29 0.64
CA GLU A 89 -19.71 4.30 1.36
C GLU A 89 -21.11 4.22 0.73
N PRO A 90 -21.75 3.04 0.68
CA PRO A 90 -21.36 1.76 1.30
C PRO A 90 -20.49 0.85 0.41
N PHE A 91 -20.19 1.27 -0.82
CA PHE A 91 -19.47 0.44 -1.80
C PHE A 91 -18.05 0.11 -1.35
N LYS A 92 -17.38 1.06 -0.69
CA LYS A 92 -16.06 0.84 -0.09
C LYS A 92 -16.09 -0.28 0.95
N PHE A 93 -17.01 -0.22 1.92
CA PHE A 93 -17.15 -1.27 2.92
C PHE A 93 -17.42 -2.64 2.29
N ALA A 94 -18.35 -2.73 1.34
CA ALA A 94 -18.64 -3.96 0.63
C ALA A 94 -17.39 -4.53 -0.07
N GLY A 95 -16.61 -3.68 -0.76
CA GLY A 95 -15.35 -4.05 -1.39
C GLY A 95 -14.29 -4.54 -0.40
N ILE A 96 -14.15 -3.87 0.76
CA ILE A 96 -13.24 -4.28 1.82
C ILE A 96 -13.62 -5.66 2.37
N GLN A 97 -14.89 -5.90 2.66
CA GLN A 97 -15.35 -7.19 3.18
C GLN A 97 -15.18 -8.31 2.15
N ALA A 98 -15.54 -8.07 0.88
CA ALA A 98 -15.35 -9.04 -0.20
C ALA A 98 -13.87 -9.42 -0.39
N THR A 99 -12.97 -8.42 -0.31
CA THR A 99 -11.52 -8.63 -0.42
C THR A 99 -10.97 -9.41 0.78
N ARG A 100 -11.35 -9.04 2.01
CA ARG A 100 -10.97 -9.78 3.22
C ARG A 100 -11.42 -11.24 3.19
N TRP A 101 -12.66 -11.49 2.79
CA TRP A 101 -13.18 -12.85 2.66
C TRP A 101 -12.40 -13.65 1.61
N SER A 102 -12.07 -13.00 0.49
CA SER A 102 -11.34 -13.63 -0.61
C SER A 102 -9.89 -13.98 -0.23
N LEU A 103 -9.17 -13.07 0.44
CA LEU A 103 -7.81 -13.31 0.93
C LEU A 103 -7.78 -14.45 1.97
N ASN A 104 -8.70 -14.45 2.94
CA ASN A 104 -8.79 -15.54 3.92
C ASN A 104 -9.06 -16.90 3.25
N ARG A 105 -9.84 -16.91 2.16
CA ARG A 105 -10.09 -18.12 1.38
C ARG A 105 -8.85 -18.55 0.59
N GLU A 106 -8.11 -17.62 0.01
CA GLU A 106 -6.83 -17.88 -0.66
C GLU A 106 -5.81 -18.46 0.33
N ASP A 107 -5.66 -17.87 1.51
CA ASP A 107 -4.75 -18.37 2.57
C ASP A 107 -5.03 -19.82 2.98
N LYS A 108 -6.32 -20.19 3.05
CA LYS A 108 -6.75 -21.54 3.42
C LYS A 108 -6.62 -22.56 2.29
N THR A 109 -6.85 -22.14 1.05
CA THR A 109 -7.00 -23.07 -0.09
C THR A 109 -5.85 -23.03 -1.08
N GLY A 110 -4.98 -22.02 -1.00
CA GLY A 110 -3.95 -21.70 -1.99
C GLY A 110 -4.52 -21.27 -3.35
N LYS A 111 -5.83 -21.03 -3.45
CA LYS A 111 -6.50 -20.73 -4.72
C LYS A 111 -7.06 -19.31 -4.73
N ARG A 112 -6.54 -18.49 -5.63
CA ARG A 112 -7.02 -17.12 -5.88
C ARG A 112 -8.37 -17.14 -6.59
N ASN A 113 -9.36 -16.45 -6.05
CA ASN A 113 -10.72 -16.44 -6.58
C ASN A 113 -10.93 -15.38 -7.68
N LEU A 114 -12.09 -15.41 -8.36
CA LEU A 114 -12.40 -14.48 -9.45
C LEU A 114 -12.40 -13.01 -9.00
N TRP A 115 -12.77 -12.73 -7.75
CA TRP A 115 -12.77 -11.37 -7.20
C TRP A 115 -11.34 -10.80 -7.15
N LEU A 116 -10.40 -11.52 -6.54
CA LEU A 116 -9.00 -11.10 -6.46
C LEU A 116 -8.37 -10.96 -7.85
N ARG A 117 -8.59 -11.93 -8.74
CA ARG A 117 -8.10 -11.86 -10.13
C ARG A 117 -8.64 -10.64 -10.89
N SER A 118 -9.87 -10.24 -10.59
CA SER A 118 -10.47 -9.04 -11.18
C SER A 118 -9.85 -7.76 -10.60
N LEU A 119 -9.58 -7.72 -9.29
CA LEU A 119 -8.87 -6.61 -8.66
C LEU A 119 -7.44 -6.45 -9.20
N ASP A 120 -6.72 -7.57 -9.40
CA ASP A 120 -5.38 -7.56 -9.99
C ASP A 120 -5.39 -6.93 -11.39
N ARG A 121 -6.36 -7.34 -12.21
CA ARG A 121 -6.52 -6.81 -13.56
C ARG A 121 -6.86 -5.32 -13.59
N LEU A 122 -7.46 -4.80 -12.52
CA LEU A 122 -7.78 -3.38 -12.35
C LEU A 122 -6.62 -2.59 -11.71
N GLY A 123 -5.46 -3.20 -11.49
CA GLY A 123 -4.30 -2.55 -10.85
C GLY A 123 -4.52 -2.32 -9.35
N LEU A 124 -5.52 -2.99 -8.76
CA LEU A 124 -5.80 -2.99 -7.33
C LEU A 124 -5.27 -4.24 -6.63
N GLY A 125 -4.47 -5.04 -7.34
CA GLY A 125 -3.97 -6.32 -6.90
C GLY A 125 -2.90 -6.22 -5.82
N PHE A 126 -3.08 -6.99 -4.76
CA PHE A 126 -2.03 -7.33 -3.81
C PHE A 126 -1.19 -8.46 -4.43
N ASP A 127 -0.42 -8.14 -5.46
CA ASP A 127 0.67 -9.00 -5.90
C ASP A 127 1.91 -8.59 -5.09
N SER A 128 2.33 -9.46 -4.18
CA SER A 128 3.59 -9.40 -3.44
C SER A 128 4.35 -10.68 -3.68
#